data_AF-A0A9D4JI70-F1
#
_entry.id   AF-A0A9D4JI70-F1
#
_cell.length_a   1.000
_cell.length_b   1.000
_cell.length_c   1.000
_cell.angle_alpha   90.00
_cell.angle_beta   90.00
_cell.angle_gamma   90.00
#
_symmetry.space_group_name_H-M   'P 1'
#
loop_
_entity.id
_entity.type
_entity.pdbx_description
1 polymer ?
#
loop_
_entity_poly.entity_id
_entity_poly.type
_entity_poly.pdbx_seq_one_letter_code
_entity_poly.pdbx_strand_id
1 'polypeptide(L)'
;MKITIVITLATALMLVDLNICADACQPNYWADGCSGVADFKFTDDCNKHDICYACGNALGVSRLSCDDRWYDNMINTCNTKEHWFWRPGCKLMAWIYYRLDRDWAEKSYRAPSVGFCKEAWVPACV
;
A
#
# COMPACT_ATOMS: atom_id res chain seq x y z
N MET A 1 -55.49 12.54 5.42
CA MET A 1 -54.66 12.75 4.22
C MET A 1 -53.54 11.71 4.26
N LYS A 2 -53.56 10.73 3.35
CA LYS A 2 -52.56 9.66 3.27
C LYS A 2 -51.35 10.21 2.49
N ILE A 3 -50.17 10.22 3.09
CA ILE A 3 -48.92 10.41 2.35
C ILE A 3 -48.18 9.08 2.44
N THR A 4 -48.30 8.31 1.36
CA THR A 4 -47.53 7.10 1.12
C THR A 4 -46.16 7.54 0.60
N ILE A 5 -45.09 7.34 1.35
CA ILE A 5 -43.71 7.44 0.85
C ILE A 5 -43.17 6.01 0.74
N VAL A 6 -43.25 5.44 -0.47
CA VAL A 6 -42.50 4.25 -0.84
C VAL A 6 -41.15 4.73 -1.37
N ILE A 7 -40.10 4.70 -0.55
CA ILE A 7 -38.72 4.89 -1.00
C ILE A 7 -37.84 3.80 -0.39
N THR A 8 -37.68 2.74 -1.19
CA THR A 8 -36.55 1.80 -1.33
C THR A 8 -36.06 0.99 -0.13
N LEU A 9 -36.42 -0.30 -0.16
CA LEU A 9 -35.71 -1.46 0.41
C LEU A 9 -34.29 -1.60 -0.20
N ALA A 10 -33.38 -0.67 0.12
CA ALA A 10 -31.95 -0.82 -0.15
C ALA A 10 -31.10 -0.31 1.03
N THR A 11 -31.70 -0.24 2.21
CA THR A 11 -30.97 -0.05 3.46
C THR A 11 -30.15 -1.30 3.75
N ALA A 12 -28.83 -1.12 3.88
CA ALA A 12 -27.82 -2.11 4.29
C ALA A 12 -27.03 -2.86 3.20
N LEU A 13 -26.83 -2.29 2.00
CA LEU A 13 -25.63 -2.66 1.23
C LEU A 13 -24.45 -1.78 1.66
N MET A 14 -23.86 -2.18 2.79
CA MET A 14 -22.44 -2.12 3.04
C MET A 14 -21.72 -0.79 2.73
N LEU A 15 -21.89 0.18 3.62
CA LEU A 15 -20.75 1.00 4.04
C LEU A 15 -19.84 0.07 4.87
N VAL A 16 -19.13 -0.87 4.22
CA VAL A 16 -17.95 -1.46 4.86
C VAL A 16 -16.91 -0.36 4.79
N ASP A 17 -16.52 0.13 5.95
CA ASP A 17 -15.50 1.15 6.10
C ASP A 17 -14.32 0.87 5.15
N LEU A 18 -13.96 1.86 4.33
CA LEU A 18 -12.75 1.91 3.50
C LEU A 18 -11.44 1.87 4.32
N ASN A 19 -11.51 1.46 5.59
CA ASN A 19 -10.39 1.36 6.53
C ASN A 19 -9.85 -0.07 6.70
N ILE A 20 -10.36 -1.06 5.96
CA ILE A 20 -9.75 -2.41 5.94
C ILE A 20 -8.29 -2.35 5.43
N CYS A 21 -7.92 -1.32 4.65
CA CYS A 21 -6.60 -1.19 4.04
C CYS A 21 -5.48 -0.76 5.01
N ALA A 22 -5.79 -0.20 6.18
CA ALA A 22 -4.77 0.25 7.12
C ALA A 22 -4.18 -0.92 7.93
N ASP A 23 -4.97 -1.96 8.19
CA ASP A 23 -4.57 -3.08 9.08
C ASP A 23 -4.16 -4.35 8.31
N ALA A 24 -4.60 -4.50 7.05
CA ALA A 24 -4.33 -5.68 6.23
C ALA A 24 -2.87 -5.84 5.79
N CYS A 25 -2.15 -4.73 5.62
CA CYS A 25 -0.77 -4.71 5.12
C CYS A 25 0.24 -4.46 6.26
N GLN A 26 -0.12 -4.77 7.51
CA GLN A 26 0.76 -4.59 8.67
C GLN A 26 1.99 -5.52 8.62
N PRO A 27 3.05 -5.23 9.40
CA PRO A 27 4.24 -6.06 9.42
C PRO A 27 3.86 -7.51 9.71
N ASN A 28 4.33 -8.40 8.86
CA ASN A 28 4.09 -9.83 8.98
C ASN A 28 5.35 -10.57 8.51
N TYR A 29 5.33 -11.90 8.50
CA TYR A 29 6.50 -12.67 8.06
C TYR A 29 6.97 -12.32 6.64
N TRP A 30 6.11 -11.71 5.82
CA TRP A 30 6.35 -11.33 4.42
C TRP A 30 6.49 -9.81 4.20
N ALA A 31 6.48 -9.01 5.27
CA ALA A 31 6.65 -7.56 5.22
C ALA A 31 7.52 -7.12 6.41
N ASP A 32 8.74 -6.67 6.12
CA ASP A 32 9.73 -6.29 7.14
C ASP A 32 9.87 -4.76 7.30
N GLY A 33 9.08 -4.00 6.55
CA GLY A 33 9.01 -2.55 6.62
C GLY A 33 10.15 -1.91 5.84
N CYS A 34 10.60 -0.73 6.26
CA CYS A 34 11.64 0.00 5.54
C CYS A 34 13.04 -0.50 5.94
N SER A 35 13.34 -1.76 5.66
CA SER A 35 14.58 -2.43 6.09
C SER A 35 15.84 -1.70 5.64
N GLY A 36 16.78 -1.50 6.59
CA GLY A 36 18.10 -0.92 6.32
C GLY A 36 18.15 0.62 6.23
N VAL A 37 17.04 1.31 6.46
CA VAL A 37 16.95 2.79 6.39
C VAL A 37 16.10 3.36 7.53
N ALA A 38 16.31 4.64 7.86
CA ALA A 38 15.56 5.31 8.93
C ALA A 38 14.11 5.55 8.52
N ASP A 39 13.14 4.97 9.24
CA ASP A 39 11.71 5.08 8.94
C ASP A 39 11.18 6.52 9.12
N PHE A 40 10.77 7.14 8.00
CA PHE A 40 10.13 8.46 7.95
C PHE A 40 8.60 8.36 8.03
N LYS A 41 8.08 7.45 8.87
CA LYS A 41 6.65 7.06 8.93
C LYS A 41 6.14 6.37 7.66
N PHE A 42 7.05 5.77 6.91
CA PHE A 42 6.75 5.01 5.69
C PHE A 42 6.58 3.51 5.96
N THR A 43 6.67 3.03 7.21
CA THR A 43 6.50 1.60 7.52
C THR A 43 5.27 0.99 6.84
N ASP A 44 4.09 1.63 6.92
CA ASP A 44 2.88 1.14 6.26
C ASP A 44 3.03 1.06 4.73
N ASP A 45 3.76 2.01 4.14
CA ASP A 45 3.99 2.09 2.69
C ASP A 45 5.01 1.02 2.26
N CYS A 46 6.08 0.82 3.03
CA CYS A 46 7.08 -0.22 2.81
C CYS A 46 6.47 -1.62 2.92
N ASN A 47 5.62 -1.89 3.91
CA ASN A 47 4.98 -3.21 4.01
C ASN A 47 4.11 -3.54 2.78
N LYS A 48 3.38 -2.54 2.24
CA LYS A 48 2.61 -2.74 0.99
C LYS A 48 3.53 -3.06 -0.18
N HIS A 49 4.68 -2.40 -0.25
CA HIS A 49 5.68 -2.65 -1.28
C HIS A 49 6.23 -4.08 -1.19
N ASP A 50 6.57 -4.56 0.01
CA ASP A 50 7.03 -5.94 0.24
C ASP A 50 6.01 -6.97 -0.25
N ILE A 51 4.73 -6.78 0.11
CA ILE A 51 3.63 -7.66 -0.29
C ILE A 51 3.45 -7.61 -1.82
N CYS A 52 3.51 -6.43 -2.42
CA CYS A 52 3.44 -6.27 -3.88
C CYS A 52 4.63 -6.94 -4.57
N TYR A 53 5.82 -6.88 -3.99
CA TYR A 53 7.00 -7.57 -4.51
C TYR A 53 6.85 -9.08 -4.47
N ALA A 54 6.29 -9.63 -3.38
CA ALA A 54 6.07 -11.05 -3.23
C ALA A 54 4.94 -11.57 -4.13
N CYS A 55 3.83 -10.84 -4.24
CA CYS A 55 2.59 -11.34 -4.83
C CYS A 55 2.19 -10.67 -6.15
N GLY A 56 2.77 -9.52 -6.51
CA GLY A 56 2.40 -8.73 -7.68
C GLY A 56 2.41 -9.55 -8.96
N ASN A 57 3.46 -10.35 -9.19
CA ASN A 57 3.54 -11.21 -10.37
C ASN A 57 2.39 -12.22 -10.47
N ALA A 58 1.94 -12.79 -9.34
CA ALA A 58 0.80 -13.71 -9.32
C ALA A 58 -0.54 -13.02 -9.60
N LEU A 59 -0.61 -11.70 -9.36
CA LEU A 59 -1.78 -10.85 -9.59
C LEU A 59 -1.67 -10.02 -10.88
N GLY A 60 -0.66 -10.27 -11.72
CA GLY A 60 -0.46 -9.55 -12.99
C GLY A 60 0.08 -8.13 -12.84
N VAL A 61 0.63 -7.78 -11.67
CA VAL A 61 1.28 -6.50 -11.38
C VAL A 61 2.78 -6.63 -11.54
N SER A 62 3.37 -5.72 -12.31
CA SER A 62 4.83 -5.71 -12.54
C SER A 62 5.58 -5.13 -11.35
N ARG A 63 6.85 -5.50 -11.20
CA ARG A 63 7.76 -4.89 -10.22
C ARG A 63 7.75 -3.36 -10.27
N LEU A 64 7.87 -2.79 -11.47
CA LEU A 64 7.87 -1.34 -11.69
C LEU A 64 6.55 -0.72 -11.23
N SER A 65 5.43 -1.40 -11.45
CA SER A 65 4.12 -0.94 -10.97
C SER A 65 4.02 -0.96 -9.44
N CYS A 66 4.69 -1.91 -8.76
CA CYS A 66 4.81 -1.91 -7.31
C CYS A 66 5.65 -0.73 -6.82
N ASP A 67 6.81 -0.46 -7.45
CA ASP A 67 7.67 0.67 -7.10
C ASP A 67 6.95 2.02 -7.25
N ASP A 68 6.25 2.20 -8.37
CA ASP A 68 5.54 3.44 -8.67
C ASP A 68 4.41 3.69 -7.65
N ARG A 69 3.62 2.65 -7.31
CA ARG A 69 2.59 2.75 -6.27
C ARG A 69 3.19 3.03 -4.89
N TRP A 70 4.32 2.41 -4.57
CA TRP A 70 5.01 2.65 -3.31
C TRP A 70 5.46 4.10 -3.17
N TYR A 71 6.03 4.68 -4.23
CA TYR A 71 6.38 6.08 -4.26
C TYR A 71 5.16 6.98 -4.06
N ASP A 72 4.05 6.72 -4.76
CA ASP A 72 2.80 7.47 -4.61
C ASP A 72 2.24 7.38 -3.18
N ASN A 73 2.31 6.20 -2.56
CA ASN A 73 1.91 5.99 -1.16
C ASN A 73 2.76 6.84 -0.20
N MET A 74 4.10 6.82 -0.34
CA MET A 74 4.99 7.65 0.47
C MET A 74 4.71 9.15 0.27
N ILE A 75 4.47 9.59 -0.98
CA ILE A 75 4.09 10.98 -1.27
C ILE A 75 2.77 11.34 -0.59
N ASN A 76 1.78 10.44 -0.58
CA ASN A 76 0.52 10.64 0.12
C ASN A 76 0.72 10.71 1.64
N THR A 77 1.55 9.84 2.21
CA THR A 77 1.96 9.91 3.63
C THR A 77 2.58 11.27 3.95
N CYS A 78 3.48 11.78 3.10
CA CYS A 78 4.04 13.13 3.27
C CYS A 78 2.98 14.24 3.17
N ASN A 79 1.93 14.07 2.37
CA ASN A 79 0.89 15.09 2.26
C ASN A 79 -0.11 15.06 3.42
N THR A 80 -0.31 13.90 4.06
CA THR A 80 -1.40 13.67 5.01
C THR A 80 -0.94 13.54 6.45
N LYS A 81 0.19 12.86 6.70
CA LYS A 81 0.72 12.56 8.05
C LYS A 81 1.83 13.53 8.48
N GLU A 82 2.37 14.34 7.55
CA GLU A 82 3.42 15.31 7.85
C GLU A 82 2.95 16.76 7.93
N HIS A 83 3.55 17.47 8.88
CA HIS A 83 3.34 18.90 9.04
C HIS A 83 3.88 19.65 7.81
N TRP A 84 3.17 20.70 7.37
CA TRP A 84 3.45 21.40 6.10
C TRP A 84 4.92 21.80 5.93
N PHE A 85 5.58 22.19 7.02
CA PHE A 85 7.00 22.54 7.07
C PHE A 85 7.95 21.38 6.74
N TRP A 86 7.62 20.16 7.18
CA TRP A 86 8.45 18.96 6.98
C TRP A 86 8.14 18.21 5.68
N ARG A 87 7.03 18.53 5.00
CA ARG A 87 6.63 17.88 3.74
C ARG A 87 7.71 17.87 2.66
N PRO A 88 8.47 18.97 2.42
CA PRO A 88 9.53 18.95 1.41
C PRO A 88 10.61 17.91 1.73
N GLY A 89 11.03 17.81 2.99
CA GLY A 89 12.01 16.83 3.44
C GLY A 89 11.48 15.39 3.33
N CYS A 90 10.22 15.17 3.73
CA CYS A 90 9.56 13.88 3.58
C CYS A 90 9.51 13.43 2.11
N LYS A 91 9.11 14.32 1.18
CA LYS A 91 9.05 14.02 -0.26
C LYS A 91 10.44 13.74 -0.85
N LEU A 92 11.47 14.44 -0.39
CA LEU A 92 12.84 14.15 -0.77
C LEU A 92 13.26 12.75 -0.31
N MET A 93 12.92 12.36 0.92
CA MET A 93 13.18 11.01 1.42
C MET A 93 12.42 9.95 0.63
N ALA A 94 11.13 10.16 0.32
CA ALA A 94 10.34 9.26 -0.52
C ALA A 94 10.99 9.04 -1.90
N TRP A 95 11.53 10.11 -2.50
CA TRP A 95 12.24 10.01 -3.77
C TRP A 95 13.55 9.23 -3.67
N ILE A 96 14.32 9.45 -2.59
CA ILE A 96 15.56 8.70 -2.33
C ILE A 96 15.25 7.21 -2.20
N TYR A 97 14.22 6.86 -1.43
CA TYR A 97 13.76 5.49 -1.23
C TYR A 97 13.41 4.81 -2.56
N TYR A 98 12.52 5.44 -3.35
CA TYR A 98 12.11 4.94 -4.66
C TYR A 98 13.29 4.74 -5.61
N ARG A 99 14.22 5.68 -5.66
CA ARG A 99 15.39 5.60 -6.54
C ARG A 99 16.35 4.49 -6.16
N LEU A 100 16.68 4.39 -4.87
CA LEU A 100 17.59 3.36 -4.39
C LEU A 100 17.00 1.98 -4.67
N ASP A 101 15.77 1.72 -4.21
CA ASP A 101 15.20 0.39 -4.35
C ASP A 101 15.04 -0.01 -5.82
N ARG A 102 14.56 0.89 -6.68
CA ARG A 102 14.38 0.60 -8.11
C ARG A 102 15.68 0.21 -8.82
N ASP A 103 16.80 0.83 -8.47
CA ASP A 103 18.11 0.54 -9.07
C ASP A 103 18.75 -0.74 -8.49
N TRP A 104 18.43 -1.10 -7.24
CA TRP A 104 18.92 -2.33 -6.57
C TRP A 104 18.05 -3.57 -6.90
N ALA A 105 16.74 -3.41 -6.99
CA ALA A 105 15.76 -4.48 -7.21
C ALA A 105 15.83 -5.09 -8.62
N GLU A 106 16.31 -4.35 -9.63
CA GLU A 106 16.60 -4.92 -10.96
C GLU A 106 17.55 -6.12 -10.91
N LYS A 107 18.39 -6.22 -9.87
CA LYS A 107 19.36 -7.32 -9.68
C LYS A 107 18.83 -8.46 -8.81
N SER A 108 17.73 -8.25 -8.10
CA SER A 108 17.27 -9.13 -7.01
C SER A 108 15.84 -9.63 -7.16
N TYR A 109 15.07 -9.12 -8.14
CA TYR A 109 13.68 -9.54 -8.36
C TYR A 109 13.61 -11.01 -8.81
N ARG A 110 13.44 -11.90 -7.84
CA ARG A 110 12.98 -13.29 -8.04
C ARG A 110 11.56 -13.32 -7.50
N ALA A 111 10.60 -13.75 -8.31
CA ALA A 111 9.23 -13.93 -7.86
C ALA A 111 9.02 -15.35 -7.32
N PRO A 112 9.02 -15.59 -6.00
CA PRO A 112 8.39 -16.78 -5.46
C PRO A 112 6.88 -16.52 -5.39
N SER A 113 6.08 -17.22 -6.20
CA SER A 113 4.64 -17.29 -5.98
C SER A 113 4.36 -18.15 -4.75
N VAL A 114 4.21 -17.47 -3.63
CA VAL A 114 3.98 -18.06 -2.30
C VAL A 114 2.48 -18.30 -2.08
N GLY A 115 2.15 -19.35 -1.34
CA GLY A 115 0.75 -19.76 -1.13
C GLY A 115 -0.12 -18.67 -0.50
N PHE A 116 0.47 -17.78 0.30
CA PHE A 116 -0.23 -16.69 0.98
C PHE A 116 -0.78 -15.64 0.00
N CYS A 117 -0.29 -15.55 -1.24
CA CYS A 117 -0.80 -14.59 -2.23
C CYS A 117 -2.27 -14.81 -2.62
N LYS A 118 -2.88 -15.92 -2.18
CA LYS A 118 -4.30 -16.24 -2.37
C LYS A 118 -5.18 -15.76 -1.22
N GLU A 119 -4.60 -15.23 -0.15
CA GLU A 119 -5.36 -14.74 0.99
C GLU A 119 -6.17 -13.48 0.63
N ALA A 120 -7.38 -13.37 1.18
CA ALA A 120 -8.35 -12.36 0.76
C ALA A 120 -7.89 -10.91 0.98
N TRP A 121 -6.93 -10.69 1.87
CA TRP A 121 -6.40 -9.37 2.21
C TRP A 121 -5.28 -8.91 1.25
N VAL A 122 -4.59 -9.83 0.56
CA VAL A 122 -3.43 -9.51 -0.29
C VAL A 122 -3.77 -8.55 -1.43
N PRO A 123 -4.88 -8.71 -2.18
CA PRO A 123 -5.21 -7.79 -3.27
C PRO A 123 -5.40 -6.32 -2.84
N ALA A 124 -5.63 -6.05 -1.56
CA ALA A 124 -5.72 -4.68 -1.05
C ALA A 124 -4.34 -4.00 -0.90
N CYS A 125 -3.26 -4.79 -0.89
CA CYS A 125 -1.88 -4.33 -0.71
C CYS A 125 -1.09 -4.25 -2.03
N VAL A 126 -1.65 -4.73 -3.14
CA VAL A 126 -1.01 -4.84 -4.47
C VAL A 126 -1.63 -3.87 -5.46
#